data_AF-A0A8H7CLK1-F1
#
_entry.id   AF-A0A8H7CLK1-F1
#
_cell.length_a   1.000
_cell.length_b   1.000
_cell.length_c   1.000
_cell.angle_alpha   90.00
_cell.angle_beta   90.00
_cell.angle_gamma   90.00
#
_symmetry.space_group_name_H-M   'P 1'
#
loop_
_entity.id
_entity.type
_entity.pdbx_description
1 polymer ?
#
loop_
_entity_poly.entity_id
_entity_poly.type
_entity_poly.pdbx_seq_one_letter_code
_entity_poly.pdbx_strand_id
1 'polypeptide(L)'
;MLSIFLLLQLLSSNGSKAAHTQTLEARAASDTCNDNSRTLYGIVWSCLVTILACIWVSVHPNIPPPKAPIKPSLKKLSLAYLTRKRLQSLMLFGRRLKMMLVALIAPEVMVGFAARQFLAAWRFSKTYKVSWTHGYFFSMGGFVTAIGHHPIVTEEQLDDKTLAEIQKVTEDEIEDRSKHDALAKGLALVQVIWAIAQSAARVNQQLPVSELEVVTVAFAVVNLFIWVLWWGKPLNVVQAIPISTFDAPEPPLNVEQAIPISTSNAPEPPGLPVKLNILDKFWGVLTGNYTGSEKAPFQPLVATCVPSFWSHYDIDKDIELPAFFTECFVATIFGIIHCLAWHSTFPSHTEMWMWRSCALIIAVVPVGIAVMGASIILSSPDSIFHPVIGFIFISLYIITRLFLTVLPFIALRALPPGTLTDVNWTLYIPHL
;
A
#
# COMPACT_ATOMS: atom_id res chain seq x y z
N MET A 1 -13.22 -4.80 -12.92
CA MET A 1 -12.86 -5.24 -11.55
C MET A 1 -14.08 -5.42 -10.68
N LEU A 2 -15.03 -4.45 -10.60
CA LEU A 2 -16.34 -4.69 -9.97
C LEU A 2 -17.07 -5.91 -10.55
N SER A 3 -17.00 -6.11 -11.87
CA SER A 3 -17.55 -7.31 -12.53
C SER A 3 -16.81 -8.60 -12.16
N ILE A 4 -15.49 -8.55 -11.95
CA ILE A 4 -14.71 -9.70 -11.49
C ILE A 4 -15.01 -9.95 -10.01
N PHE A 5 -15.11 -8.91 -9.19
CA PHE A 5 -15.44 -9.00 -7.77
C PHE A 5 -16.86 -9.52 -7.53
N LEU A 6 -17.86 -9.03 -8.28
CA LEU A 6 -19.22 -9.55 -8.29
C LEU A 6 -19.27 -10.97 -8.85
N LEU A 7 -18.50 -11.28 -9.90
CA LEU A 7 -18.37 -12.66 -10.40
C LEU A 7 -17.72 -13.56 -9.33
N LEU A 8 -16.75 -13.07 -8.55
CA LEU A 8 -16.07 -13.79 -7.48
C LEU A 8 -16.97 -13.98 -6.24
N GLN A 9 -17.85 -13.02 -5.94
CA GLN A 9 -18.90 -13.12 -4.92
C GLN A 9 -20.01 -14.09 -5.37
N LEU A 10 -20.39 -14.05 -6.65
CA LEU A 10 -21.35 -15.00 -7.25
C LEU A 10 -20.76 -16.41 -7.34
N LEU A 11 -19.46 -16.54 -7.66
CA LEU A 11 -18.71 -17.79 -7.62
C LEU A 11 -18.52 -18.27 -6.18
N SER A 12 -18.47 -17.39 -5.19
CA SER A 12 -18.53 -17.77 -3.76
C SER A 12 -19.89 -18.35 -3.39
N SER A 13 -20.99 -17.67 -3.77
CA SER A 13 -22.35 -18.18 -3.60
C SER A 13 -22.53 -19.53 -4.33
N ASN A 14 -22.02 -19.66 -5.55
CA ASN A 14 -22.18 -20.87 -6.35
C ASN A 14 -21.21 -22.00 -5.95
N GLY A 15 -20.00 -21.68 -5.50
CA GLY A 15 -19.04 -22.62 -4.96
C GLY A 15 -19.44 -23.13 -3.58
N SER A 16 -20.04 -22.27 -2.75
CA SER A 16 -20.67 -22.67 -1.49
C SER A 16 -21.86 -23.59 -1.76
N LYS A 17 -22.69 -23.29 -2.78
CA LYS A 17 -23.78 -24.18 -3.23
C LYS A 17 -23.27 -25.52 -3.78
N ALA A 18 -22.25 -25.52 -4.64
CA ALA A 18 -21.70 -26.75 -5.24
C ALA A 18 -20.97 -27.64 -4.21
N ALA A 19 -20.22 -27.04 -3.28
CA ALA A 19 -19.63 -27.75 -2.15
C ALA A 19 -20.69 -28.27 -1.18
N HIS A 20 -21.78 -27.53 -0.99
CA HIS A 20 -22.97 -27.98 -0.25
C HIS A 20 -23.64 -29.18 -0.95
N THR A 21 -23.77 -29.17 -2.28
CA THR A 21 -24.31 -30.32 -3.04
C THR A 21 -23.41 -31.57 -2.96
N GLN A 22 -22.09 -31.43 -3.07
CA GLN A 22 -21.16 -32.56 -2.90
C GLN A 22 -21.12 -33.10 -1.46
N THR A 23 -21.29 -32.22 -0.46
CA THR A 23 -21.43 -32.67 0.93
C THR A 23 -22.80 -33.27 1.20
N LEU A 24 -23.88 -32.85 0.53
CA LEU A 24 -25.21 -33.49 0.64
C LEU A 24 -25.23 -34.91 0.07
N GLU A 25 -24.55 -35.16 -1.06
CA GLU A 25 -24.41 -36.53 -1.61
C GLU A 25 -23.57 -37.44 -0.70
N ALA A 26 -22.57 -36.90 -0.01
CA ALA A 26 -21.77 -37.65 0.98
C ALA A 26 -22.48 -37.80 2.34
N ARG A 27 -23.39 -36.89 2.71
CA ARG A 27 -24.09 -36.81 4.00
C ARG A 27 -25.43 -37.55 4.00
N ALA A 28 -25.96 -37.88 2.82
CA ALA A 28 -27.06 -38.85 2.67
C ALA A 28 -26.71 -40.27 3.18
N ALA A 29 -25.43 -40.53 3.52
CA ALA A 29 -24.96 -41.77 4.12
C ALA A 29 -24.76 -41.70 5.66
N SER A 30 -24.99 -40.56 6.32
CA SER A 30 -24.85 -40.43 7.78
C SER A 30 -25.78 -39.34 8.31
N ASP A 31 -26.98 -39.77 8.72
CA ASP A 31 -27.98 -38.93 9.35
C ASP A 31 -27.52 -38.37 10.70
N THR A 32 -27.99 -37.14 10.97
CA THR A 32 -27.82 -36.28 12.17
C THR A 32 -26.56 -35.41 12.24
N CYS A 33 -26.55 -34.27 11.53
CA CYS A 33 -25.78 -33.10 12.01
C CYS A 33 -26.28 -31.78 11.38
N ASN A 34 -26.65 -30.83 12.25
CA ASN A 34 -27.03 -29.41 12.02
C ASN A 34 -26.73 -28.77 10.65
N ASP A 35 -27.76 -28.12 10.09
CA ASP A 35 -27.71 -27.30 8.86
C ASP A 35 -26.89 -26.00 8.96
N ASN A 36 -26.31 -25.67 10.12
CA ASN A 36 -25.59 -24.42 10.38
C ASN A 36 -24.06 -24.64 10.47
N SER A 37 -23.45 -25.11 9.38
CA SER A 37 -21.99 -25.35 9.30
C SER A 37 -21.36 -24.58 8.14
N ARG A 38 -20.31 -23.80 8.41
CA ARG A 38 -19.48 -23.18 7.37
C ARG A 38 -18.44 -24.15 6.85
N THR A 39 -18.07 -23.97 5.58
CA THR A 39 -17.07 -24.79 4.91
C THR A 39 -15.67 -24.19 5.05
N LEU A 40 -14.64 -25.04 5.03
CA LEU A 40 -13.24 -24.60 4.97
C LEU A 40 -12.99 -23.67 3.78
N TYR A 41 -13.54 -24.02 2.61
CA TYR A 41 -13.46 -23.19 1.41
C TYR A 41 -14.08 -21.79 1.63
N GLY A 42 -15.24 -21.71 2.31
CA GLY A 42 -15.87 -20.45 2.66
C GLY A 42 -15.01 -19.57 3.56
N ILE A 43 -14.32 -20.16 4.55
CA ILE A 43 -13.39 -19.44 5.42
C ILE A 43 -12.22 -18.89 4.61
N VAL A 44 -11.55 -19.74 3.83
CA VAL A 44 -10.39 -19.33 3.02
C VAL A 44 -10.78 -18.23 2.04
N TRP A 45 -11.89 -18.40 1.33
CA TRP A 45 -12.34 -17.46 0.34
C TRP A 45 -12.73 -16.11 0.94
N SER A 46 -13.51 -16.10 2.02
CA SER A 46 -13.91 -14.86 2.69
C SER A 46 -12.70 -14.08 3.20
N CYS A 47 -11.73 -14.76 3.81
CA CYS A 47 -10.47 -14.16 4.26
C CYS A 47 -9.66 -13.56 3.10
N LEU A 48 -9.41 -14.35 2.05
CA LEU A 48 -8.64 -13.88 0.88
C LEU A 48 -9.31 -12.72 0.16
N VAL A 49 -10.63 -12.80 -0.05
CA VAL A 49 -11.39 -11.71 -0.69
C VAL A 49 -11.31 -10.45 0.17
N THR A 50 -11.44 -10.57 1.49
CA THR A 50 -11.35 -9.42 2.40
C THR A 50 -9.97 -8.78 2.35
N ILE A 51 -8.91 -9.58 2.49
CA ILE A 51 -7.51 -9.10 2.44
C ILE A 51 -7.23 -8.40 1.10
N LEU A 52 -7.55 -9.04 -0.02
CA LEU A 52 -7.28 -8.48 -1.34
C LEU A 52 -8.12 -7.23 -1.63
N ALA A 53 -9.39 -7.21 -1.20
CA ALA A 53 -10.28 -6.07 -1.37
C ALA A 53 -9.82 -4.86 -0.55
N CYS A 54 -9.46 -5.06 0.73
CA CYS A 54 -9.05 -3.97 1.59
C CYS A 54 -7.71 -3.38 1.14
N ILE A 55 -6.75 -4.20 0.71
CA ILE A 55 -5.49 -3.73 0.11
C ILE A 55 -5.75 -2.95 -1.18
N TRP A 56 -6.58 -3.48 -2.08
CA TRP A 56 -6.86 -2.83 -3.37
C TRP A 56 -7.48 -1.45 -3.21
N VAL A 57 -8.40 -1.31 -2.25
CA VAL A 57 -9.13 -0.07 -1.99
C VAL A 57 -8.28 0.96 -1.26
N SER A 58 -7.38 0.51 -0.37
CA SER A 58 -6.61 1.41 0.48
C SER A 58 -5.39 2.00 -0.22
N VAL A 59 -4.79 1.30 -1.19
CA VAL A 59 -3.56 1.78 -1.86
C VAL A 59 -3.86 2.85 -2.91
N HIS A 60 -3.41 4.08 -2.65
CA HIS A 60 -3.56 5.23 -3.54
C HIS A 60 -2.21 5.61 -4.18
N PRO A 61 -1.90 5.15 -5.41
CA PRO A 61 -0.62 5.47 -6.05
C PRO A 61 -0.59 6.87 -6.67
N ASN A 62 0.61 7.45 -6.78
CA ASN A 62 0.85 8.72 -7.48
C ASN A 62 0.57 8.64 -8.99
N ILE A 63 0.44 9.79 -9.63
CA ILE A 63 0.02 9.96 -11.02
C ILE A 63 0.96 9.19 -11.97
N PRO A 64 0.41 8.41 -12.93
CA PRO A 64 1.24 7.68 -13.88
C PRO A 64 1.91 8.58 -14.92
N PRO A 65 3.00 8.13 -15.54
CA PRO A 65 3.67 8.88 -16.61
C PRO A 65 2.69 9.30 -17.71
N PRO A 66 2.83 10.55 -18.23
CA PRO A 66 2.06 11.02 -19.35
C PRO A 66 2.19 10.06 -20.54
N LYS A 67 1.15 10.03 -21.38
CA LYS A 67 1.23 9.29 -22.64
C LYS A 67 2.42 9.82 -23.45
N ALA A 68 3.33 8.93 -23.84
CA ALA A 68 4.42 9.31 -24.73
C ALA A 68 3.85 10.02 -25.98
N PRO A 69 4.43 11.17 -26.39
CA PRO A 69 3.91 11.94 -27.49
C PRO A 69 3.88 11.11 -28.77
N ILE A 70 2.76 11.21 -29.49
CA ILE A 70 2.55 10.54 -30.77
C ILE A 70 3.52 11.19 -31.77
N LYS A 71 4.58 10.50 -32.20
CA LYS A 71 5.24 10.85 -33.46
C LYS A 71 4.25 10.55 -34.59
N PRO A 72 3.76 11.56 -35.34
CA PRO A 72 2.75 11.34 -36.37
C PRO A 72 3.42 10.72 -37.61
N SER A 73 3.60 9.40 -37.62
CA SER A 73 3.84 8.66 -38.86
C SER A 73 2.51 8.07 -39.32
N LEU A 74 1.88 8.75 -40.28
CA LEU A 74 0.65 8.34 -40.94
C LEU A 74 0.89 7.04 -41.73
N LYS A 75 0.29 5.91 -41.29
CA LYS A 75 -0.35 4.89 -42.17
C LYS A 75 -0.86 3.59 -41.52
N LYS A 76 -0.81 3.37 -40.20
CA LYS A 76 -1.42 2.18 -39.55
C LYS A 76 -2.14 2.53 -38.24
N LEU A 77 -3.26 3.25 -38.33
CA LEU A 77 -3.78 4.05 -37.21
C LEU A 77 -4.86 3.39 -36.33
N SER A 78 -5.62 2.36 -36.76
CA SER A 78 -6.70 1.80 -35.90
C SER A 78 -6.24 0.65 -34.99
N LEU A 79 -5.54 -0.35 -35.53
CA LEU A 79 -5.15 -1.55 -34.78
C LEU A 79 -3.97 -1.28 -33.83
N ALA A 80 -3.00 -0.45 -34.26
CA ALA A 80 -1.89 -0.01 -33.42
C ALA A 80 -2.35 0.89 -32.25
N TYR A 81 -3.41 1.68 -32.47
CA TYR A 81 -4.01 2.51 -31.44
C TYR A 81 -4.75 1.68 -30.39
N LEU A 82 -5.58 0.71 -30.82
CA LEU A 82 -6.29 -0.20 -29.91
C LEU A 82 -5.33 -1.10 -29.12
N THR A 83 -4.28 -1.63 -29.76
CA THR A 83 -3.25 -2.42 -29.08
C THR A 83 -2.46 -1.59 -28.07
N ARG A 84 -2.09 -0.33 -28.38
CA ARG A 84 -1.44 0.57 -27.41
C ARG A 84 -2.34 0.98 -26.25
N LYS A 85 -3.63 1.24 -26.47
CA LYS A 85 -4.59 1.55 -25.39
C LYS A 85 -4.76 0.36 -24.44
N ARG A 86 -4.85 -0.86 -24.98
CA ARG A 86 -4.86 -2.11 -24.17
C ARG A 86 -3.55 -2.31 -23.43
N LEU A 87 -2.41 -2.10 -24.08
CA LEU A 87 -1.08 -2.24 -23.47
C LEU A 87 -0.88 -1.24 -22.32
N GLN A 88 -1.31 0.02 -22.48
CA GLN A 88 -1.27 1.02 -21.42
C GLN A 88 -2.14 0.61 -20.23
N SER A 89 -3.37 0.13 -20.48
CA SER A 89 -4.24 -0.38 -19.42
C SER A 89 -3.62 -1.57 -18.68
N LEU A 90 -2.94 -2.46 -19.41
CA LEU A 90 -2.21 -3.60 -18.83
C LEU A 90 -1.00 -3.15 -18.01
N MET A 91 -0.24 -2.16 -18.46
CA MET A 91 0.89 -1.59 -17.72
C MET A 91 0.44 -0.91 -16.42
N LEU A 92 -0.63 -0.11 -16.48
CA LEU A 92 -1.22 0.53 -15.30
C LEU A 92 -1.75 -0.51 -14.30
N PHE A 93 -2.40 -1.56 -14.82
CA PHE A 93 -2.85 -2.69 -14.01
C PHE A 93 -1.66 -3.43 -13.36
N GLY A 94 -0.60 -3.71 -14.12
CA GLY A 94 0.62 -4.34 -13.63
C GLY A 94 1.32 -3.51 -12.53
N ARG A 95 1.37 -2.18 -12.68
CA ARG A 95 1.88 -1.27 -11.64
C ARG A 95 1.04 -1.39 -10.36
N ARG A 96 -0.29 -1.35 -10.47
CA ARG A 96 -1.20 -1.55 -9.32
C ARG A 96 -1.00 -2.91 -8.67
N LEU A 97 -0.92 -3.98 -9.45
CA LEU A 97 -0.70 -5.33 -8.95
C LEU A 97 0.64 -5.44 -8.20
N LYS A 98 1.71 -4.84 -8.72
CA LYS A 98 3.01 -4.77 -8.03
C LYS A 98 2.86 -4.11 -6.65
N MET A 99 2.16 -2.99 -6.56
CA MET A 99 1.94 -2.28 -5.29
C MET A 99 1.07 -3.08 -4.32
N MET A 100 0.06 -3.80 -4.81
CA MET A 100 -0.70 -4.73 -3.97
C MET A 100 0.19 -5.83 -3.38
N LEU A 101 1.07 -6.43 -4.18
CA LEU A 101 1.97 -7.49 -3.71
C LEU A 101 2.93 -6.97 -2.65
N VAL A 102 3.43 -5.74 -2.80
CA VAL A 102 4.22 -5.07 -1.77
C VAL A 102 3.41 -4.85 -0.50
N ALA A 103 2.17 -4.35 -0.61
CA ALA A 103 1.28 -4.16 0.54
C ALA A 103 0.85 -5.47 1.21
N LEU A 104 0.84 -6.60 0.48
CA LEU A 104 0.57 -7.92 1.04
C LEU A 104 1.74 -8.44 1.87
N ILE A 105 2.98 -8.21 1.42
CA ILE A 105 4.19 -8.69 2.10
C ILE A 105 4.57 -7.77 3.27
N ALA A 106 4.43 -6.45 3.08
CA ALA A 106 4.86 -5.42 4.02
C ALA A 106 3.82 -4.28 4.12
N PRO A 107 2.62 -4.54 4.66
CA PRO A 107 1.57 -3.52 4.79
C PRO A 107 1.97 -2.33 5.68
N GLU A 108 2.78 -2.55 6.70
CA GLU A 108 3.33 -1.50 7.58
C GLU A 108 4.26 -0.53 6.85
N VAL A 109 5.06 -1.00 5.89
CA VAL A 109 5.90 -0.11 5.09
C VAL A 109 5.01 0.79 4.23
N MET A 110 3.85 0.28 3.80
CA MET A 110 2.81 1.09 3.14
C MET A 110 2.22 2.16 4.06
N VAL A 111 2.05 1.86 5.36
CA VAL A 111 1.67 2.87 6.37
C VAL A 111 2.73 3.95 6.47
N GLY A 112 4.02 3.59 6.46
CA GLY A 112 5.12 4.56 6.45
C GLY A 112 5.05 5.50 5.24
N PHE A 113 4.79 4.97 4.04
CA PHE A 113 4.58 5.82 2.85
C PHE A 113 3.34 6.71 2.99
N ALA A 114 2.24 6.16 3.49
CA ALA A 114 1.02 6.92 3.69
C ALA A 114 1.21 8.05 4.71
N ALA A 115 1.92 7.79 5.80
CA ALA A 115 2.22 8.76 6.85
C ALA A 115 3.12 9.91 6.33
N ARG A 116 4.18 9.60 5.59
CA ARG A 116 5.04 10.61 4.95
C ARG A 116 4.23 11.53 4.04
N GLN A 117 3.42 10.94 3.16
CA GLN A 117 2.61 11.71 2.23
C GLN A 117 1.52 12.53 2.92
N PHE A 118 0.92 12.01 4.00
CA PHE A 118 -0.04 12.75 4.82
C PHE A 118 0.62 13.96 5.50
N LEU A 119 1.75 13.77 6.16
CA LEU A 119 2.47 14.82 6.86
C LEU A 119 2.98 15.89 5.89
N ALA A 120 3.52 15.48 4.74
CA ALA A 120 3.90 16.39 3.65
C ALA A 120 2.70 17.22 3.15
N ALA A 121 1.58 16.58 2.85
CA ALA A 121 0.37 17.25 2.40
C ALA A 121 -0.21 18.20 3.46
N TRP A 122 -0.16 17.79 4.73
CA TRP A 122 -0.60 18.59 5.86
C TRP A 122 0.28 19.82 6.08
N ARG A 123 1.61 19.66 6.03
CA ARG A 123 2.57 20.78 6.14
C ARG A 123 2.34 21.77 5.00
N PHE A 124 2.24 21.28 3.76
CA PHE A 124 1.95 22.12 2.59
C PHE A 124 0.65 22.91 2.75
N SER A 125 -0.43 22.24 3.18
CA SER A 125 -1.73 22.86 3.46
C SER A 125 -1.63 23.97 4.50
N LYS A 126 -0.87 23.75 5.58
CA LYS A 126 -0.66 24.76 6.64
C LYS A 126 0.17 25.95 6.15
N THR A 127 1.26 25.71 5.44
CA THR A 127 2.16 26.74 4.93
C THR A 127 1.47 27.66 3.93
N TYR A 128 0.75 27.08 2.97
CA TYR A 128 0.17 27.80 1.84
C TYR A 128 -1.32 28.08 1.97
N LYS A 129 -1.92 27.73 3.11
CA LYS A 129 -3.35 27.94 3.45
C LYS A 129 -4.31 27.36 2.39
N VAL A 130 -3.97 26.19 1.86
CA VAL A 130 -4.80 25.41 0.91
C VAL A 130 -5.32 24.14 1.59
N SER A 131 -6.23 23.40 0.97
CA SER A 131 -6.67 22.11 1.52
C SER A 131 -5.55 21.07 1.48
N TRP A 132 -5.59 20.08 2.37
CA TRP A 132 -4.70 18.91 2.33
C TRP A 132 -4.75 18.13 1.00
N THR A 133 -5.87 18.17 0.28
CA THR A 133 -6.04 17.57 -1.05
C THR A 133 -5.13 18.24 -2.06
N HIS A 134 -4.94 19.56 -1.97
CA HIS A 134 -3.94 20.28 -2.77
C HIS A 134 -2.52 19.82 -2.45
N GLY A 135 -2.20 19.63 -1.16
CA GLY A 135 -0.89 19.13 -0.73
C GLY A 135 -0.60 17.72 -1.24
N TYR A 136 -1.60 16.84 -1.23
CA TYR A 136 -1.48 15.52 -1.86
C TYR A 136 -1.32 15.64 -3.37
N PHE A 137 -2.15 16.45 -4.02
CA PHE A 137 -2.12 16.63 -5.46
C PHE A 137 -0.77 17.16 -5.93
N PHE A 138 -0.21 18.15 -5.23
CA PHE A 138 1.15 18.64 -5.41
C PHE A 138 2.19 17.51 -5.25
N SER A 139 2.17 16.80 -4.13
CA SER A 139 3.11 15.71 -3.85
C SER A 139 3.05 14.55 -4.87
N MET A 140 1.91 14.35 -5.52
CA MET A 140 1.73 13.35 -6.56
C MET A 140 2.23 13.77 -7.95
N GLY A 141 2.71 15.01 -8.11
CA GLY A 141 3.02 15.60 -9.42
C GLY A 141 1.76 16.02 -10.19
N GLY A 142 0.72 16.44 -9.46
CA GLY A 142 -0.56 16.87 -10.02
C GLY A 142 -0.51 18.22 -10.73
N PHE A 143 0.50 19.04 -10.46
CA PHE A 143 0.77 20.27 -11.19
C PHE A 143 1.98 20.08 -12.10
N VAL A 144 1.89 20.54 -13.34
CA VAL A 144 2.97 20.44 -14.34
C VAL A 144 3.22 21.78 -15.00
N THR A 145 4.43 22.00 -15.51
CA THR A 145 4.76 23.16 -16.34
C THR A 145 3.92 23.14 -17.63
N ALA A 146 3.44 24.30 -18.08
CA ALA A 146 2.72 24.41 -19.36
C ALA A 146 3.57 23.96 -20.55
N ILE A 147 4.88 24.25 -20.50
CA ILE A 147 5.86 23.84 -21.51
C ILE A 147 6.64 22.63 -20.99
N GLY A 148 6.63 21.52 -21.73
CA GLY A 148 7.37 20.30 -21.39
C GLY A 148 6.65 19.32 -20.46
N HIS A 149 5.56 19.72 -19.79
CA HIS A 149 4.79 18.89 -18.86
C HIS A 149 5.63 18.26 -17.74
N HIS A 150 6.60 19.00 -17.21
CA HIS A 150 7.43 18.56 -16.09
C HIS A 150 6.69 18.79 -14.76
N PRO A 151 6.75 17.84 -13.81
CA PRO A 151 6.04 17.96 -12.55
C PRO A 151 6.62 19.09 -11.69
N ILE A 152 5.73 19.97 -11.21
CA ILE A 152 6.04 21.02 -10.23
C ILE A 152 5.87 20.39 -8.86
N VAL A 153 6.98 20.09 -8.22
CA VAL A 153 6.98 19.30 -6.98
C VAL A 153 7.98 19.79 -5.96
N THR A 154 8.76 20.84 -6.24
CA THR A 154 9.68 21.45 -5.26
C THR A 154 9.27 22.85 -4.84
N GLU A 155 9.56 23.20 -3.59
CA GLU A 155 9.39 24.57 -3.07
C GLU A 155 10.17 25.61 -3.90
N GLU A 156 11.32 25.26 -4.46
CA GLU A 156 12.08 26.14 -5.36
C GLU A 156 11.32 26.48 -6.66
N GLN A 157 10.44 25.59 -7.12
CA GLN A 157 9.59 25.82 -8.29
C GLN A 157 8.31 26.62 -7.95
N LEU A 158 8.02 26.86 -6.68
CA LEU A 158 6.84 27.59 -6.20
C LEU A 158 7.16 29.07 -6.02
N ASP A 159 7.26 29.81 -7.13
CA ASP A 159 7.25 31.27 -7.08
C ASP A 159 5.84 31.81 -6.74
N ASP A 160 5.75 33.06 -6.31
CA ASP A 160 4.47 33.68 -5.90
C ASP A 160 3.37 33.58 -6.97
N LYS A 161 3.76 33.59 -8.25
CA LYS A 161 2.84 33.47 -9.39
C LYS A 161 2.32 32.03 -9.53
N THR A 162 3.20 31.04 -9.51
CA THR A 162 2.84 29.61 -9.56
C THR A 162 1.96 29.24 -8.37
N LEU A 163 2.31 29.73 -7.18
CA LEU A 163 1.50 29.53 -5.99
C LEU A 163 0.10 30.15 -6.13
N ALA A 164 0.00 31.36 -6.66
CA ALA A 164 -1.29 32.01 -6.89
C ALA A 164 -2.15 31.27 -7.92
N GLU A 165 -1.55 30.61 -8.93
CA GLU A 165 -2.31 29.73 -9.84
C GLU A 165 -2.78 28.45 -9.14
N ILE A 166 -1.92 27.81 -8.34
CA ILE A 166 -2.28 26.62 -7.55
C ILE A 166 -3.42 26.95 -6.58
N GLN A 167 -3.40 28.11 -5.93
CA GLN A 167 -4.46 28.55 -5.01
C GLN A 167 -5.79 28.88 -5.71
N LYS A 168 -5.78 29.16 -7.02
CA LYS A 168 -7.02 29.36 -7.79
C LYS A 168 -7.69 28.05 -8.15
N VAL A 169 -6.94 26.95 -8.23
CA VAL A 169 -7.51 25.63 -8.44
C VAL A 169 -8.36 25.30 -7.22
N THR A 170 -9.61 24.90 -7.46
CA THR A 170 -10.53 24.55 -6.37
C THR A 170 -10.35 23.09 -5.98
N GLU A 171 -10.69 22.76 -4.73
CA GLU A 171 -10.67 21.37 -4.26
C GLU A 171 -11.62 20.49 -5.10
N ASP A 172 -12.80 21.02 -5.43
CA ASP A 172 -13.78 20.36 -6.30
C ASP A 172 -13.20 20.04 -7.68
N GLU A 173 -12.37 20.92 -8.27
CA GLU A 173 -11.72 20.63 -9.55
C GLU A 173 -10.70 19.46 -9.45
N ILE A 174 -10.02 19.33 -8.31
CA ILE A 174 -9.10 18.23 -8.06
C ILE A 174 -9.89 16.93 -7.84
N GLU A 175 -10.98 16.99 -7.09
CA GLU A 175 -11.85 15.84 -6.82
C GLU A 175 -12.58 15.35 -8.07
N ASP A 176 -13.01 16.24 -8.97
CA ASP A 176 -13.62 15.89 -10.26
C ASP A 176 -12.67 15.10 -11.16
N ARG A 177 -11.35 15.27 -10.98
CA ARG A 177 -10.31 14.49 -11.70
C ARG A 177 -10.04 13.15 -11.03
N SER A 178 -10.41 12.99 -9.78
CA SER A 178 -10.27 11.76 -9.03
C SER A 178 -11.33 10.75 -9.47
N LYS A 179 -10.89 9.59 -9.97
CA LYS A 179 -11.81 8.49 -10.26
C LYS A 179 -12.01 7.67 -8.99
N HIS A 180 -12.92 8.16 -8.15
CA HIS A 180 -13.38 7.43 -6.98
C HIS A 180 -14.20 6.21 -7.41
N ASP A 181 -13.66 5.00 -7.21
CA ASP A 181 -14.45 3.76 -7.30
C ASP A 181 -15.33 3.62 -6.05
N ALA A 182 -16.31 4.53 -5.85
CA ALA A 182 -17.14 4.60 -4.64
C ALA A 182 -17.81 3.26 -4.30
N LEU A 183 -18.29 2.53 -5.32
CA LEU A 183 -18.87 1.18 -5.15
C LEU A 183 -17.85 0.16 -4.64
N ALA A 184 -16.62 0.17 -5.17
CA ALA A 184 -15.58 -0.75 -4.70
C ALA A 184 -15.16 -0.43 -3.26
N LYS A 185 -15.06 0.86 -2.91
CA LYS A 185 -14.77 1.30 -1.54
C LYS A 185 -15.86 0.87 -0.57
N GLY A 186 -17.13 1.10 -0.91
CA GLY A 186 -18.27 0.69 -0.09
C GLY A 186 -18.32 -0.83 0.12
N LEU A 187 -18.14 -1.62 -0.95
CA LEU A 187 -18.10 -3.08 -0.85
C LEU A 187 -16.95 -3.57 0.03
N ALA A 188 -15.73 -3.04 -0.16
CA ALA A 188 -14.59 -3.44 0.67
C ALA A 188 -14.81 -3.09 2.16
N LEU A 189 -15.41 -1.94 2.45
CA LEU A 189 -15.74 -1.53 3.82
C LEU A 189 -16.75 -2.50 4.45
N VAL A 190 -17.81 -2.87 3.72
CA VAL A 190 -18.79 -3.87 4.17
C VAL A 190 -18.10 -5.21 4.45
N GLN A 191 -17.21 -5.67 3.57
CA GLN A 191 -16.48 -6.94 3.78
C GLN A 191 -15.58 -6.89 5.03
N VAL A 192 -14.88 -5.78 5.25
CA VAL A 192 -14.01 -5.59 6.43
C VAL A 192 -14.83 -5.56 7.72
N ILE A 193 -15.91 -4.76 7.76
CA ILE A 193 -16.81 -4.69 8.92
C ILE A 193 -17.39 -6.08 9.22
N TRP A 194 -17.83 -6.79 8.17
CA TRP A 194 -18.35 -8.13 8.31
C TRP A 194 -17.31 -9.11 8.85
N ALA A 195 -16.07 -9.11 8.35
CA ALA A 195 -15.01 -10.00 8.83
C ALA A 195 -14.64 -9.74 10.31
N ILE A 196 -14.63 -8.47 10.73
CA ILE A 196 -14.39 -8.10 12.13
C ILE A 196 -15.57 -8.54 13.00
N ALA A 197 -16.80 -8.25 12.58
CA ALA A 197 -18.02 -8.65 13.30
C ALA A 197 -18.11 -10.18 13.43
N GLN A 198 -17.84 -10.91 12.35
CA GLN A 198 -17.79 -12.37 12.31
C GLN A 198 -16.77 -12.91 13.31
N SER A 199 -15.56 -12.36 13.35
CA SER A 199 -14.51 -12.79 14.28
C SER A 199 -14.88 -12.47 15.74
N ALA A 200 -15.41 -11.27 16.01
CA ALA A 200 -15.85 -10.86 17.34
C ALA A 200 -17.00 -11.72 17.87
N ALA A 201 -17.99 -12.02 17.02
CA ALA A 201 -19.12 -12.85 17.39
C ALA A 201 -18.71 -14.30 17.71
N ARG A 202 -17.69 -14.84 17.01
CA ARG A 202 -17.10 -16.15 17.32
C ARG A 202 -16.44 -16.15 18.70
N VAL A 203 -15.63 -15.13 19.01
CA VAL A 203 -15.01 -14.98 20.33
C VAL A 203 -16.06 -14.93 21.43
N ASN A 204 -17.13 -14.14 21.24
CA ASN A 204 -18.21 -14.01 22.23
C ASN A 204 -18.99 -15.32 22.43
N GLN A 205 -19.16 -16.12 21.37
CA GLN A 205 -19.79 -17.45 21.45
C GLN A 205 -18.81 -18.57 21.82
N GLN A 206 -17.58 -18.23 22.25
CA GLN A 206 -16.52 -19.19 22.60
C GLN A 206 -16.19 -20.18 21.46
N LEU A 207 -16.40 -19.75 20.22
CA LEU A 207 -16.05 -20.49 19.04
C LEU A 207 -14.60 -20.19 18.63
N PRO A 208 -13.79 -21.21 18.26
CA PRO A 208 -12.44 -21.00 17.78
C PRO A 208 -12.41 -20.11 16.53
N VAL A 209 -11.49 -19.15 16.48
CA VAL A 209 -11.23 -18.31 15.31
C VAL A 209 -10.00 -18.89 14.61
N SER A 210 -10.07 -19.10 13.30
CA SER A 210 -8.93 -19.61 12.55
C SER A 210 -7.79 -18.57 12.50
N GLU A 211 -6.57 -19.05 12.34
CA GLU A 211 -5.37 -18.21 12.25
C GLU A 211 -5.47 -17.27 11.03
N LEU A 212 -6.09 -17.75 9.95
CA LEU A 212 -6.33 -16.96 8.73
C LEU A 212 -7.35 -15.84 8.96
N GLU A 213 -8.39 -16.06 9.78
CA GLU A 213 -9.31 -15.00 10.19
C GLU A 213 -8.60 -13.95 11.07
N VAL A 214 -7.72 -14.37 11.99
CA VAL A 214 -6.90 -13.44 12.79
C VAL A 214 -5.97 -12.61 11.89
N VAL A 215 -5.33 -13.23 10.91
CA VAL A 215 -4.51 -12.51 9.91
C VAL A 215 -5.37 -11.53 9.10
N THR A 216 -6.58 -11.92 8.73
CA THR A 216 -7.52 -11.05 8.01
C THR A 216 -7.88 -9.81 8.83
N VAL A 217 -8.14 -9.97 10.14
CA VAL A 217 -8.37 -8.84 11.05
C VAL A 217 -7.13 -7.95 11.16
N ALA A 218 -5.92 -8.52 11.24
CA ALA A 218 -4.68 -7.76 11.26
C ALA A 218 -4.51 -6.91 9.97
N PHE A 219 -4.77 -7.50 8.80
CA PHE A 219 -4.79 -6.79 7.51
C PHE A 219 -5.88 -5.73 7.44
N ALA A 220 -7.07 -5.98 7.99
CA ALA A 220 -8.14 -5.00 8.05
C ALA A 220 -7.74 -3.76 8.86
N VAL A 221 -7.14 -3.97 10.04
CA VAL A 221 -6.71 -2.87 10.93
C VAL A 221 -5.60 -2.03 10.29
N VAL A 222 -4.56 -2.65 9.73
CA VAL A 222 -3.48 -1.88 9.08
C VAL A 222 -3.97 -1.13 7.83
N ASN A 223 -4.86 -1.73 7.04
CA ASN A 223 -5.44 -1.04 5.87
C ASN A 223 -6.38 0.10 6.28
N LEU A 224 -7.04 0.02 7.44
CA LEU A 224 -7.78 1.16 8.00
C LEU A 224 -6.85 2.35 8.26
N PHE A 225 -5.67 2.13 8.85
CA PHE A 225 -4.67 3.19 9.03
C PHE A 225 -4.22 3.79 7.70
N ILE A 226 -3.88 2.94 6.72
CA ILE A 226 -3.50 3.39 5.36
C ILE A 226 -4.61 4.26 4.75
N TRP A 227 -5.86 3.80 4.86
CA TRP A 227 -7.01 4.51 4.33
C TRP A 227 -7.26 5.86 5.01
N VAL A 228 -7.14 5.93 6.34
CA VAL A 228 -7.24 7.20 7.09
C VAL A 228 -6.13 8.16 6.65
N LEU A 229 -4.89 7.68 6.55
CA LEU A 229 -3.72 8.46 6.12
C LEU A 229 -3.77 8.86 4.65
N TRP A 230 -4.65 8.30 3.83
CA TRP A 230 -4.82 8.67 2.42
C TRP A 230 -6.25 9.11 2.09
N TRP A 231 -7.04 9.47 3.10
CA TRP A 231 -8.43 9.86 2.93
C TRP A 231 -8.59 11.03 1.93
N GLY A 232 -7.78 12.08 2.11
CA GLY A 232 -7.76 13.27 1.23
C GLY A 232 -6.90 13.11 -0.03
N LYS A 233 -6.35 11.93 -0.32
CA LYS A 233 -5.48 11.72 -1.49
C LYS A 233 -6.31 11.36 -2.73
N PRO A 234 -6.30 12.18 -3.81
CA PRO A 234 -7.04 11.88 -5.04
C PRO A 234 -6.64 10.52 -5.63
N LEU A 235 -7.62 9.75 -6.07
CA LEU A 235 -7.44 8.39 -6.56
C LEU A 235 -7.54 8.35 -8.09
N ASN A 236 -6.66 7.59 -8.76
CA ASN A 236 -6.76 7.34 -10.20
C ASN A 236 -6.75 8.60 -11.09
N VAL A 237 -6.04 9.65 -10.67
CA VAL A 237 -5.87 10.83 -11.52
C VAL A 237 -4.99 10.46 -12.72
N VAL A 238 -5.50 10.73 -13.92
CA VAL A 238 -4.84 10.40 -15.20
C VAL A 238 -4.16 11.62 -15.82
N GLN A 239 -4.59 12.84 -15.48
CA GLN A 239 -4.09 14.08 -16.07
C GLN A 239 -3.75 15.08 -14.97
N ALA A 240 -2.51 15.57 -15.00
CA ALA A 240 -2.05 16.71 -14.21
C ALA A 240 -2.60 18.03 -14.79
N ILE A 241 -2.59 19.08 -13.96
CA ILE A 241 -3.03 20.44 -14.29
C ILE A 241 -1.79 21.24 -14.76
N PRO A 242 -1.79 21.77 -15.99
CA PRO A 242 -0.72 22.66 -16.45
C PRO A 242 -0.85 24.04 -15.81
N ILE A 243 0.25 24.55 -15.29
CA ILE A 243 0.40 25.91 -14.73
C ILE A 243 1.10 26.78 -15.78
N SER A 244 0.50 27.91 -16.13
CA SER A 244 0.89 28.76 -17.26
C SER A 244 2.19 29.52 -17.06
N THR A 245 2.64 29.71 -15.82
CA THR A 245 3.68 30.69 -15.47
C THR A 245 5.11 30.18 -15.47
N PHE A 246 5.34 28.88 -15.68
CA PHE A 246 6.69 28.34 -15.76
C PHE A 246 7.17 28.31 -17.23
N ASP A 247 7.80 29.40 -17.66
CA ASP A 247 8.72 29.36 -18.79
C ASP A 247 9.91 28.49 -18.35
N ALA A 248 9.87 27.20 -18.69
CA ALA A 248 11.08 26.39 -18.62
C ALA A 248 12.19 27.16 -19.39
N PRO A 249 13.44 27.22 -18.89
CA PRO A 249 14.54 27.70 -19.71
C PRO A 249 14.45 26.99 -21.05
N GLU A 250 14.36 27.75 -22.15
CA GLU A 250 14.24 27.16 -23.48
C GLU A 250 15.29 26.05 -23.59
N PRO A 251 14.89 24.80 -23.89
CA PRO A 251 15.88 23.77 -24.14
C PRO A 251 16.74 24.30 -25.29
N PRO A 252 18.07 24.36 -25.15
CA PRO A 252 18.92 24.85 -26.23
C PRO A 252 18.54 24.08 -27.49
N LEU A 253 18.34 24.82 -28.59
CA LEU A 253 17.77 24.40 -29.88
C LEU A 253 18.40 23.15 -30.54
N ASN A 254 19.33 22.47 -29.88
CA ASN A 254 20.05 21.29 -30.33
C ASN A 254 20.11 20.20 -29.24
N VAL A 255 18.97 19.61 -28.88
CA VAL A 255 18.92 18.44 -27.96
C VAL A 255 19.52 17.17 -28.60
N GLU A 256 19.67 17.12 -29.93
CA GLU A 256 20.29 15.98 -30.63
C GLU A 256 21.84 16.09 -30.74
N GLN A 257 22.45 17.24 -30.43
CA GLN A 257 23.91 17.46 -30.57
C GLN A 257 24.64 17.80 -29.26
N ALA A 258 23.94 17.92 -28.13
CA ALA A 258 24.55 18.18 -26.82
C ALA A 258 24.92 16.90 -26.05
N ILE A 259 25.29 15.82 -26.75
CA ILE A 259 26.10 14.76 -26.17
C ILE A 259 27.56 15.03 -26.52
N PRO A 260 28.32 15.82 -25.75
CA PRO A 260 29.72 15.51 -25.58
C PRO A 260 29.78 14.41 -24.52
N ILE A 261 30.03 13.17 -24.97
CA ILE A 261 30.78 12.21 -24.16
C ILE A 261 32.16 12.85 -23.97
N SER A 262 32.27 13.74 -22.99
CA SER A 262 33.54 14.25 -22.50
C SER A 262 33.50 14.11 -20.99
N THR A 263 34.12 13.02 -20.54
CA THR A 263 34.70 12.88 -19.22
C THR A 263 35.49 14.14 -18.89
N SER A 264 34.85 15.10 -18.24
CA SER A 264 35.45 16.34 -17.78
C SER A 264 35.41 16.32 -16.26
N ASN A 265 36.61 16.20 -15.69
CA ASN A 265 36.93 16.21 -14.27
C ASN A 265 36.47 17.51 -13.59
N ALA A 266 35.17 17.65 -13.31
CA ALA A 266 34.68 18.66 -12.39
C ALA A 266 35.00 18.18 -10.95
N PRO A 267 35.56 19.03 -10.07
CA PRO A 267 35.81 18.67 -8.69
C PRO A 267 34.48 18.34 -8.01
N GLU A 268 34.39 17.18 -7.35
CA GLU A 268 33.25 16.84 -6.50
C GLU A 268 32.98 17.97 -5.50
N PRO A 269 31.71 18.38 -5.29
CA PRO A 269 31.37 19.27 -4.19
C PRO A 269 31.83 18.62 -2.87
N PRO A 270 32.54 19.35 -2.00
CA PRO A 270 33.13 18.78 -0.81
C PRO A 270 32.02 18.38 0.18
N GLY A 271 31.88 17.07 0.37
CA GLY A 271 31.36 16.48 1.59
C GLY A 271 29.83 16.48 1.77
N LEU A 272 29.14 15.57 1.09
CA LEU A 272 28.12 14.79 1.78
C LEU A 272 28.18 13.34 1.29
N PRO A 273 28.60 12.36 2.12
CA PRO A 273 28.70 10.98 1.69
C PRO A 273 27.29 10.40 1.68
N VAL A 274 26.54 10.55 0.60
CA VAL A 274 25.32 9.76 0.42
C VAL A 274 25.75 8.35 0.00
N LYS A 275 26.28 7.59 0.96
CA LYS A 275 26.38 6.13 0.86
C LYS A 275 24.95 5.58 0.92
N LEU A 276 24.23 5.62 -0.20
CA LEU A 276 22.94 4.94 -0.32
C LEU A 276 23.15 3.45 -0.05
N ASN A 277 22.54 2.94 1.02
CA ASN A 277 22.69 1.56 1.42
C ASN A 277 22.02 0.64 0.38
N ILE A 278 22.53 -0.58 0.23
CA ILE A 278 21.94 -1.62 -0.64
C ILE A 278 20.45 -1.84 -0.31
N LEU A 279 20.09 -1.64 0.96
CA LEU A 279 18.72 -1.74 1.44
C LEU A 279 17.81 -0.61 0.91
N ASP A 280 18.32 0.62 0.81
CA ASP A 280 17.59 1.75 0.24
C ASP A 280 17.35 1.53 -1.25
N LYS A 281 18.33 0.94 -1.94
CA LYS A 281 18.21 0.52 -3.34
C LYS A 281 17.16 -0.58 -3.51
N PHE A 282 17.20 -1.60 -2.66
CA PHE A 282 16.23 -2.69 -2.66
C PHE A 282 14.79 -2.18 -2.43
N TRP A 283 14.59 -1.34 -1.42
CA TRP A 283 13.28 -0.76 -1.11
C TRP A 283 12.78 0.16 -2.20
N GLY A 284 13.62 1.04 -2.76
CA GLY A 284 13.17 1.89 -3.85
C GLY A 284 12.94 1.14 -5.18
N VAL A 285 13.60 -0.01 -5.42
CA VAL A 285 13.27 -0.88 -6.57
C VAL A 285 11.92 -1.57 -6.36
N LEU A 286 11.64 -2.04 -5.15
CA LEU A 286 10.37 -2.68 -4.80
C LEU A 286 9.19 -1.70 -4.87
N THR A 287 9.36 -0.50 -4.33
CA THR A 287 8.30 0.53 -4.23
C THR A 287 8.17 1.38 -5.50
N GLY A 288 9.18 1.28 -6.38
CA GLY A 288 9.25 2.05 -7.62
C GLY A 288 9.74 3.48 -7.43
N ASN A 289 10.41 3.78 -6.31
CA ASN A 289 11.01 5.08 -5.99
C ASN A 289 12.28 5.41 -6.80
N TYR A 290 12.89 4.44 -7.51
CA TYR A 290 13.95 4.74 -8.48
C TYR A 290 13.41 4.78 -9.91
N THR A 291 13.48 5.95 -10.52
CA THR A 291 13.45 6.08 -11.98
C THR A 291 14.76 5.55 -12.53
N GLY A 292 14.71 4.57 -13.43
CA GLY A 292 15.91 3.98 -14.02
C GLY A 292 16.76 5.01 -14.78
N SER A 293 17.86 5.42 -14.17
CA SER A 293 19.20 5.66 -14.74
C SER A 293 20.05 6.25 -13.62
N GLU A 294 21.26 5.69 -13.42
CA GLU A 294 22.38 6.20 -12.61
C GLU A 294 22.14 7.18 -11.43
N LYS A 295 22.47 6.71 -10.22
CA LYS A 295 23.18 7.45 -9.14
C LYS A 295 22.87 8.95 -8.95
N ALA A 296 21.63 9.39 -9.06
CA ALA A 296 21.26 10.75 -8.68
C ALA A 296 19.88 10.79 -8.00
N PRO A 297 19.66 11.67 -7.01
CA PRO A 297 18.33 11.97 -6.50
C PRO A 297 17.39 12.40 -7.65
N PHE A 298 16.09 12.18 -7.46
CA PHE A 298 15.04 12.60 -8.40
C PHE A 298 15.30 14.03 -8.88
N GLN A 299 15.49 14.21 -10.19
CA GLN A 299 15.63 15.52 -10.83
C GLN A 299 14.26 15.92 -11.40
N PRO A 300 13.52 16.84 -10.74
CA PRO A 300 12.18 17.25 -11.16
C PRO A 300 12.15 17.81 -12.59
N LEU A 301 13.27 18.42 -13.01
CA LEU A 301 13.44 19.08 -14.30
C LEU A 301 13.55 18.11 -15.49
N VAL A 302 13.86 16.83 -15.26
CA VAL A 302 14.03 15.83 -16.33
C VAL A 302 12.97 14.74 -16.27
N ALA A 303 12.40 14.49 -15.08
CA ALA A 303 11.38 13.48 -14.90
C ALA A 303 10.05 13.90 -15.56
N THR A 304 9.38 12.93 -16.18
CA THR A 304 8.03 13.12 -16.76
C THR A 304 6.93 12.71 -15.77
N CYS A 305 7.29 12.06 -14.66
CA CYS A 305 6.38 11.73 -13.57
C CYS A 305 7.10 11.46 -12.27
N VAL A 306 6.34 11.56 -11.19
CA VAL A 306 6.78 11.27 -9.83
C VAL A 306 6.65 9.76 -9.54
N PRO A 307 7.59 9.15 -8.78
CA PRO A 307 7.44 7.77 -8.31
C PRO A 307 6.16 7.51 -7.51
N SER A 308 5.73 6.24 -7.40
CA SER A 308 4.40 5.88 -6.87
C SER A 308 4.12 6.32 -5.43
N PHE A 309 5.15 6.38 -4.59
CA PHE A 309 5.05 6.70 -3.16
C PHE A 309 5.97 7.85 -2.75
N TRP A 310 6.50 8.58 -3.73
CA TRP A 310 7.34 9.74 -3.47
C TRP A 310 6.59 10.76 -2.62
N SER A 311 7.32 11.37 -1.70
CA SER A 311 6.91 12.57 -1.00
C SER A 311 8.02 13.61 -1.12
N HIS A 312 7.67 14.87 -1.34
CA HIS A 312 8.63 15.97 -1.54
C HIS A 312 9.68 16.08 -0.42
N TYR A 313 9.33 15.54 0.75
CA TYR A 313 10.04 15.69 2.00
C TYR A 313 10.71 14.42 2.50
N ASP A 314 11.08 13.47 1.63
CA ASP A 314 11.84 12.25 2.02
C ASP A 314 13.19 12.56 2.73
N ILE A 315 13.57 13.84 2.86
CA ILE A 315 14.82 14.34 3.48
C ILE A 315 14.53 15.24 4.71
N ASP A 316 13.27 15.63 4.97
CA ASP A 316 12.90 16.50 6.10
C ASP A 316 12.64 15.68 7.37
N LYS A 317 13.47 15.89 8.39
CA LYS A 317 13.37 15.19 9.68
C LYS A 317 12.05 15.45 10.40
N ASP A 318 11.42 16.60 10.18
CA ASP A 318 10.13 16.94 10.81
C ASP A 318 8.98 16.07 10.27
N ILE A 319 9.16 15.46 9.10
CA ILE A 319 8.18 14.58 8.45
C ILE A 319 8.61 13.12 8.57
N GLU A 320 9.88 12.83 8.30
CA GLU A 320 10.41 11.47 8.35
C GLU A 320 10.31 10.86 9.74
N LEU A 321 10.57 11.63 10.80
CA LEU A 321 10.60 11.10 12.15
C LEU A 321 9.20 10.70 12.66
N PRO A 322 8.16 11.56 12.58
CA PRO A 322 6.80 11.14 12.94
C PRO A 322 6.26 10.03 12.05
N ALA A 323 6.60 10.01 10.75
CA ALA A 323 6.21 8.92 9.86
C ALA A 323 6.84 7.58 10.26
N PHE A 324 8.13 7.58 10.59
CA PHE A 324 8.85 6.40 11.07
C PHE A 324 8.26 5.84 12.37
N PHE A 325 7.94 6.70 13.34
CA PHE A 325 7.30 6.25 14.58
C PHE A 325 5.88 5.78 14.37
N THR A 326 5.14 6.40 13.43
CA THR A 326 3.80 5.93 13.03
C THR A 326 3.86 4.53 12.40
N GLU A 327 4.84 4.29 11.52
CA GLU A 327 5.10 2.98 10.94
C GLU A 327 5.39 1.93 12.03
N CYS A 328 6.31 2.22 12.95
CA CYS A 328 6.64 1.30 14.05
C CYS A 328 5.45 1.02 14.97
N PHE A 329 4.65 2.05 15.27
CA PHE A 329 3.46 1.94 16.09
C PHE A 329 2.41 1.03 15.45
N VAL A 330 2.09 1.26 14.18
CA VAL A 330 1.10 0.44 13.46
C VAL A 330 1.61 -0.98 13.23
N ALA A 331 2.90 -1.16 12.95
CA ALA A 331 3.52 -2.49 12.85
C ALA A 331 3.42 -3.27 14.18
N THR A 332 3.59 -2.59 15.32
CA THR A 332 3.42 -3.18 16.65
C THR A 332 1.97 -3.65 16.86
N ILE A 333 0.98 -2.80 16.55
CA ILE A 333 -0.45 -3.16 16.63
C ILE A 333 -0.73 -4.38 15.74
N PHE A 334 -0.24 -4.36 14.50
CA PHE A 334 -0.39 -5.45 13.57
C PHE A 334 0.16 -6.77 14.15
N GLY A 335 1.34 -6.72 14.77
CA GLY A 335 1.94 -7.89 15.43
C GLY A 335 1.16 -8.39 16.64
N ILE A 336 0.69 -7.49 17.51
CA ILE A 336 -0.11 -7.82 18.70
C ILE A 336 -1.39 -8.58 18.31
N ILE A 337 -2.03 -8.23 17.21
CA ILE A 337 -3.25 -8.92 16.74
C ILE A 337 -2.95 -10.40 16.43
N HIS A 338 -1.78 -10.75 15.89
CA HIS A 338 -1.40 -12.15 15.68
C HIS A 338 -1.29 -12.96 16.97
N CYS A 339 -0.92 -12.32 18.08
CA CYS A 339 -0.88 -12.96 19.39
C CYS A 339 -2.27 -13.37 19.89
N LEU A 340 -3.38 -12.87 19.33
CA LEU A 340 -4.73 -13.32 19.69
C LEU A 340 -4.94 -14.82 19.43
N ALA A 341 -4.23 -15.38 18.45
CA ALA A 341 -4.22 -16.82 18.16
C ALA A 341 -3.15 -17.59 18.97
N TRP A 342 -2.80 -17.14 20.19
CA TRP A 342 -1.77 -17.81 21.00
C TRP A 342 -2.12 -19.26 21.36
N HIS A 343 -3.41 -19.50 21.63
CA HIS A 343 -3.94 -20.80 22.06
C HIS A 343 -4.47 -21.66 20.90
N SER A 344 -4.19 -21.26 19.66
CA SER A 344 -4.56 -22.01 18.46
C SER A 344 -3.94 -23.40 18.39
N THR A 345 -4.65 -24.33 17.75
CA THR A 345 -4.19 -25.70 17.50
C THR A 345 -3.48 -25.77 16.15
N PHE A 346 -2.31 -26.41 16.12
CA PHE A 346 -1.52 -26.59 14.91
C PHE A 346 -1.29 -28.07 14.63
N PRO A 347 -1.01 -28.46 13.37
CA PRO A 347 -0.75 -29.86 13.01
C PRO A 347 0.46 -30.46 13.73
N SER A 348 1.46 -29.64 14.10
CA SER A 348 2.65 -30.05 14.85
C SER A 348 3.05 -29.05 15.92
N HIS A 349 3.76 -29.53 16.95
CA HIS A 349 4.35 -28.67 17.99
C HIS A 349 5.35 -27.66 17.42
N THR A 350 6.07 -28.02 16.36
CA THR A 350 7.02 -27.13 15.67
C THR A 350 6.28 -25.95 15.03
N GLU A 351 5.21 -26.20 14.29
CA GLU A 351 4.41 -25.14 13.65
C GLU A 351 3.75 -24.24 14.70
N MET A 352 3.28 -24.79 15.82
CA MET A 352 2.73 -24.02 16.94
C MET A 352 3.77 -23.04 17.53
N TRP A 353 4.97 -23.53 17.83
CA TRP A 353 6.02 -22.69 18.39
C TRP A 353 6.59 -21.70 17.37
N MET A 354 6.63 -22.07 16.08
CA MET A 354 6.95 -21.14 14.99
C MET A 354 5.95 -20.00 14.95
N TRP A 355 4.63 -20.27 15.01
CA TRP A 355 3.60 -19.24 15.06
C TRP A 355 3.79 -18.31 16.25
N ARG A 356 3.87 -18.86 17.46
CA ARG A 356 4.01 -18.07 18.70
C ARG A 356 5.26 -17.20 18.70
N SER A 357 6.39 -17.76 18.26
CA SER A 357 7.64 -17.03 18.16
C SER A 357 7.53 -15.91 17.13
N CYS A 358 6.98 -16.21 15.95
CA CYS A 358 6.80 -15.22 14.90
C CYS A 358 5.85 -14.09 15.33
N ALA A 359 4.71 -14.42 15.94
CA ALA A 359 3.73 -13.46 16.44
C ALA A 359 4.35 -12.52 17.49
N LEU A 360 5.16 -13.06 18.41
CA LEU A 360 5.87 -12.26 19.41
C LEU A 360 6.97 -11.39 18.78
N ILE A 361 7.79 -11.96 17.88
CA ILE A 361 8.87 -11.24 17.20
C ILE A 361 8.30 -10.06 16.39
N ILE A 362 7.23 -10.28 15.62
CA ILE A 362 6.63 -9.22 14.81
C ILE A 362 6.02 -8.10 15.66
N ALA A 363 5.58 -8.40 16.89
CA ALA A 363 5.08 -7.40 17.82
C ALA A 363 6.21 -6.61 18.50
N VAL A 364 7.34 -7.25 18.83
CA VAL A 364 8.43 -6.64 19.61
C VAL A 364 9.46 -5.93 18.75
N VAL A 365 9.80 -6.46 17.58
CA VAL A 365 10.87 -5.89 16.72
C VAL A 365 10.60 -4.43 16.34
N PRO A 366 9.38 -4.01 15.94
CA PRO A 366 9.11 -2.60 15.64
C PRO A 366 9.32 -1.68 16.84
N VAL A 367 9.00 -2.14 18.07
CA VAL A 367 9.29 -1.39 19.30
C VAL A 367 10.79 -1.25 19.51
N GLY A 368 11.56 -2.32 19.31
CA GLY A 368 13.03 -2.29 19.38
C GLY A 368 13.64 -1.34 18.35
N ILE A 369 13.13 -1.34 17.12
CA ILE A 369 13.52 -0.41 16.05
C ILE A 369 13.20 1.04 16.45
N ALA A 370 12.02 1.30 17.02
CA ALA A 370 11.62 2.63 17.47
C ALA A 370 12.51 3.14 18.62
N VAL A 371 12.78 2.31 19.63
CA VAL A 371 13.67 2.65 20.75
C VAL A 371 15.09 2.93 20.26
N MET A 372 15.59 2.08 19.35
CA MET A 372 16.89 2.30 18.72
C MET A 372 16.92 3.61 17.93
N GLY A 373 15.89 3.91 17.12
CA GLY A 373 15.75 5.16 16.39
C GLY A 373 15.77 6.38 17.33
N ALA A 374 15.00 6.33 18.41
CA ALA A 374 15.00 7.37 19.45
C ALA A 374 16.38 7.52 20.10
N SER A 375 17.07 6.42 20.40
CA SER A 375 18.41 6.46 21.01
C SER A 375 19.46 7.12 20.10
N ILE A 376 19.39 6.90 18.78
CA ILE A 376 20.28 7.53 17.78
C ILE A 376 20.00 9.03 17.65
N ILE A 377 18.78 9.47 17.93
CA ILE A 377 18.42 10.89 17.89
C ILE A 377 18.90 11.59 19.17
N LEU A 378 18.78 10.91 20.31
CA LEU A 378 19.17 11.44 21.62
C LEU A 378 20.67 11.32 21.89
N SER A 379 21.38 10.41 21.24
CA SER A 379 22.82 10.13 21.42
C SER A 379 23.54 10.35 20.09
N SER A 380 24.77 10.87 20.09
CA SER A 380 25.52 11.09 18.84
C SER A 380 25.69 9.77 18.04
N PRO A 381 25.61 9.81 16.69
CA PRO A 381 25.46 8.63 15.83
C PRO A 381 26.69 7.71 15.73
N ASP A 382 27.73 7.92 16.54
CA ASP A 382 29.08 7.36 16.31
C ASP A 382 29.26 5.91 16.82
N SER A 383 28.19 5.24 17.26
CA SER A 383 28.25 3.86 17.74
C SER A 383 28.14 2.85 16.60
N ILE A 384 29.18 2.03 16.40
CA ILE A 384 29.22 0.95 15.40
C ILE A 384 28.16 -0.15 15.65
N PHE A 385 27.56 -0.18 16.84
CA PHE A 385 26.56 -1.17 17.22
C PHE A 385 25.18 -0.94 16.59
N HIS A 386 24.78 0.32 16.34
CA HIS A 386 23.48 0.64 15.74
C HIS A 386 23.23 -0.01 14.36
N PRO A 387 24.15 0.06 13.38
CA PRO A 387 23.91 -0.56 12.07
C PRO A 387 23.83 -2.09 12.15
N VAL A 388 24.62 -2.73 13.03
CA VAL A 388 24.60 -4.18 13.21
C VAL A 388 23.27 -4.64 13.83
N ILE A 389 22.82 -3.97 14.90
CA ILE A 389 21.54 -4.27 15.55
C ILE A 389 20.38 -4.01 14.59
N GLY A 390 20.42 -2.90 13.84
CA GLY A 390 19.42 -2.60 12.82
C GLY A 390 19.33 -3.68 11.74
N PHE A 391 20.47 -4.17 11.23
CA PHE A 391 20.50 -5.25 10.26
C PHE A 391 19.88 -6.55 10.81
N ILE A 392 20.15 -6.87 12.08
CA ILE A 392 19.57 -8.05 12.74
C ILE A 392 18.05 -7.90 12.86
N PHE A 393 17.55 -6.74 13.32
CA PHE A 393 16.11 -6.50 13.45
C PHE A 393 15.38 -6.58 12.11
N ILE A 394 15.91 -5.95 11.07
CA ILE A 394 15.32 -5.96 9.74
C ILE A 394 15.30 -7.38 9.16
N SER A 395 16.38 -8.15 9.34
CA SER A 395 16.46 -9.52 8.88
C SER A 395 15.47 -10.43 9.60
N LEU A 396 15.41 -10.35 10.93
CA LEU A 396 14.43 -11.07 11.76
C LEU A 396 12.99 -10.72 11.36
N TYR A 397 12.73 -9.44 11.12
CA TYR A 397 11.43 -8.94 10.69
C TYR A 397 10.99 -9.57 9.37
N ILE A 398 11.84 -9.51 8.33
CA ILE A 398 11.55 -10.07 7.00
C ILE A 398 11.31 -11.58 7.07
N ILE A 399 12.16 -12.32 7.78
CA ILE A 399 12.00 -13.77 7.93
C ILE A 399 10.67 -14.08 8.62
N THR A 400 10.39 -13.41 9.73
CA THR A 400 9.14 -13.57 10.49
C THR A 400 7.91 -13.27 9.63
N ARG A 401 7.97 -12.23 8.79
CA ARG A 401 6.92 -11.90 7.84
C ARG A 401 6.61 -13.02 6.86
N LEU A 402 7.64 -13.62 6.28
CA LEU A 402 7.45 -14.75 5.36
C LEU A 402 6.75 -15.92 6.06
N PHE A 403 7.15 -16.27 7.27
CA PHE A 403 6.48 -17.32 8.05
C PHE A 403 5.00 -16.98 8.34
N LEU A 404 4.70 -15.76 8.80
CA LEU A 404 3.32 -15.35 9.10
C LEU A 404 2.41 -15.28 7.88
N THR A 405 2.95 -15.16 6.66
CA THR A 405 2.14 -15.28 5.44
C THR A 405 1.76 -16.71 5.08
N VAL A 406 2.55 -17.71 5.50
CA VAL A 406 2.38 -19.12 5.11
C VAL A 406 1.72 -19.95 6.20
N LEU A 407 2.11 -19.75 7.47
CA LEU A 407 1.61 -20.51 8.62
C LEU A 407 0.09 -20.55 8.77
N PRO A 408 -0.68 -19.46 8.50
CA PRO A 408 -2.14 -19.50 8.58
C PRO A 408 -2.76 -20.54 7.65
N PHE A 409 -2.18 -20.74 6.46
CA PHE A 409 -2.66 -21.74 5.49
C PHE A 409 -2.29 -23.15 5.91
N ILE A 410 -1.12 -23.32 6.53
CA ILE A 410 -0.66 -24.60 7.07
C ILE A 410 -1.56 -25.05 8.23
N ALA A 411 -1.97 -24.12 9.09
CA ALA A 411 -2.83 -24.36 10.24
C ALA A 411 -4.22 -24.88 9.86
N LEU A 412 -4.71 -24.55 8.65
CA LEU A 412 -5.99 -25.04 8.14
C LEU A 412 -6.10 -26.58 8.08
N ARG A 413 -4.96 -27.29 8.07
CA ARG A 413 -4.92 -28.76 8.06
C ARG A 413 -5.34 -29.39 9.39
N ALA A 414 -5.34 -28.63 10.48
CA ALA A 414 -5.64 -29.12 11.83
C ALA A 414 -6.62 -28.19 12.57
N LEU A 415 -7.68 -27.75 11.90
CA LEU A 415 -8.69 -26.89 12.51
C LEU A 415 -9.53 -27.65 13.55
N PRO A 416 -9.81 -27.05 14.71
CA PRO A 416 -10.80 -27.58 15.66
C PRO A 416 -12.18 -27.72 14.99
N PRO A 417 -12.98 -28.73 15.34
CA PRO A 417 -14.33 -28.90 14.79
C PRO A 417 -15.22 -27.67 14.97
N GLY A 418 -15.10 -26.98 16.12
CA GLY A 418 -15.83 -25.75 16.42
C GLY A 418 -15.51 -24.59 15.47
N THR A 419 -14.38 -24.64 14.75
CA THR A 419 -14.05 -23.67 13.70
C THR A 419 -15.05 -23.74 12.55
N LEU A 420 -15.69 -24.87 12.29
CA LEU A 420 -16.65 -25.06 11.19
C LEU A 420 -18.10 -24.82 11.62
N THR A 421 -18.34 -24.52 12.89
CA THR A 421 -19.67 -24.13 13.39
C THR A 421 -19.96 -22.68 13.01
N ASP A 422 -21.15 -22.40 12.48
CA ASP A 422 -21.58 -21.03 12.18
C ASP A 422 -21.87 -20.22 13.44
N VAL A 423 -21.72 -18.90 13.34
CA VAL A 423 -22.14 -17.97 14.39
C VAL A 423 -23.66 -17.91 14.41
N ASN A 424 -24.24 -18.09 15.60
CA ASN A 424 -25.66 -17.90 15.77
C ASN A 424 -25.99 -16.40 15.87
N TRP A 425 -26.31 -15.79 14.73
CA TRP A 425 -26.63 -14.35 14.67
C TRP A 425 -27.96 -14.00 15.34
N THR A 426 -28.88 -14.95 15.52
CA THR A 426 -30.19 -14.67 16.16
C THR A 426 -30.04 -14.33 17.65
N LEU A 427 -28.90 -14.63 18.27
CA LEU A 427 -28.58 -14.20 19.64
C LEU A 427 -28.32 -12.68 19.74
N TYR A 428 -28.00 -12.02 18.63
CA TYR A 428 -27.71 -10.57 18.61
C TYR A 428 -28.86 -9.74 18.06
N ILE A 429 -29.86 -10.37 17.45
CA ILE A 429 -31.06 -9.68 16.98
C ILE A 429 -32.05 -9.70 18.15
N PRO A 430 -32.36 -8.55 18.77
CA PRO A 430 -33.36 -8.52 19.83
C PRO A 430 -34.67 -9.09 19.30
N HIS A 431 -35.21 -10.07 20.01
CA HIS A 431 -36.49 -10.70 19.66
C HIS A 431 -37.57 -9.63 19.73
N LEU A 432 -38.09 -9.20 18.57
CA LEU A 432 -39.23 -8.29 18.46
C LEU A 432 -40.55 -9.07 18.58
#